data_AF-A0A0S2Z4W5-F1
#
_entry.id   AF-A0A0S2Z4W5-F1
#
_cell.length_a   1.000
_cell.length_b   1.000
_cell.length_c   1.000
_cell.angle_alpha   90.00
_cell.angle_beta   90.00
_cell.angle_gamma   90.00
#
_symmetry.space_group_name_H-M   'P 1'
#
loop_
_entity.id
_entity.type
_entity.pdbx_description
1 polymer ?
#
loop_
_entity_poly.entity_id
_entity_poly.type
_entity_poly.pdbx_seq_one_letter_code
_entity_poly.pdbx_strand_id
1 'polypeptide(L)'
;MEEQGHSEMEIIPSESHPHIQLLKSNRELLVTHIRNTQCLVDNLLKNDYFSAEDAEIVCACPTQPDKVRKILDLVQSKGEEVSEFFLYLLQQLADAYVDLRPWLLEIGFSPSLLTQSKVVVNTDPDSA
;
A
#
# COMPACT_ATOMS: atom_id res chain seq x y z
N MET A 1 15.08 49.92 23.36
CA MET A 1 13.92 49.31 22.67
C MET A 1 14.51 48.34 21.67
N GLU A 2 14.65 47.09 22.11
CA GLU A 2 15.18 46.00 21.29
C GLU A 2 13.96 45.22 20.78
N GLU A 3 13.73 45.29 19.47
CA GLU A 3 12.67 44.55 18.80
C GLU A 3 13.17 43.12 18.59
N GLN A 4 12.62 42.18 19.35
CA GLN A 4 12.88 40.76 19.18
C GLN A 4 12.13 40.28 17.93
N GLY A 5 12.88 40.10 16.84
CA GLY A 5 12.43 39.34 15.68
C GLY A 5 12.31 37.86 16.05
N HIS A 6 11.10 37.43 16.36
CA HIS A 6 10.73 36.03 16.47
C HIS A 6 10.50 35.52 15.04
N SER A 7 11.57 35.04 14.37
CA SER A 7 11.41 34.18 13.19
C SER A 7 10.87 32.84 13.67
N GLU A 8 9.55 32.75 13.74
CA GLU A 8 8.83 31.48 13.85
C GLU A 8 9.10 30.71 12.56
N MET A 9 10.02 29.76 12.63
CA MET A 9 10.26 28.81 11.57
C MET A 9 8.98 28.00 11.43
N GLU A 10 8.24 28.25 10.35
CA GLU A 10 7.14 27.38 9.90
C GLU A 10 7.67 25.94 9.84
N ILE A 11 7.37 25.17 10.88
CA ILE A 11 7.39 23.72 10.82
C ILE A 11 6.22 23.38 9.90
N ILE A 12 6.50 23.37 8.60
CA ILE A 12 5.70 22.70 7.59
C ILE A 12 5.23 21.38 8.23
N PRO A 13 3.91 21.14 8.39
CA PRO A 13 3.44 19.90 8.96
C PRO A 13 4.05 18.81 8.09
N SER A 14 4.90 17.98 8.72
CA SER A 14 5.51 16.83 8.08
C SER A 14 4.41 16.14 7.31
N GLU A 15 4.53 16.08 5.98
CA GLU A 15 3.50 15.50 5.11
C GLU A 15 3.06 14.21 5.78
N SER A 16 1.83 14.22 6.28
CA SER A 16 1.34 13.08 7.04
C SER A 16 1.16 12.01 5.99
N HIS A 17 1.95 10.94 6.11
CA HIS A 17 1.82 9.76 5.25
C HIS A 17 1.07 8.68 6.06
N PRO A 18 -0.21 8.89 6.44
CA PRO A 18 -0.95 7.94 7.26
C PRO A 18 -0.98 6.54 6.66
N HIS A 19 -1.06 6.39 5.33
CA HIS A 19 -1.14 5.08 4.69
C HIS A 19 0.20 4.34 4.74
N ILE A 20 1.31 5.01 4.41
CA ILE A 20 2.66 4.44 4.61
C ILE A 20 2.85 4.02 6.06
N GLN A 21 2.52 4.90 7.01
CA GLN A 21 2.68 4.61 8.44
C GLN A 21 1.81 3.41 8.87
N LEU A 22 0.59 3.32 8.34
CA LEU A 22 -0.32 2.22 8.60
C LEU A 22 0.21 0.89 8.07
N LEU A 23 0.71 0.85 6.82
CA LEU A 23 1.34 -0.33 6.23
C LEU A 23 2.57 -0.75 7.03
N LYS A 24 3.35 0.21 7.52
CA LYS A 24 4.54 -0.03 8.33
C LYS A 24 4.20 -0.62 9.70
N SER A 25 3.20 -0.06 10.39
CA SER A 25 2.74 -0.53 11.70
C SER A 25 2.09 -1.91 11.63
N ASN A 26 1.46 -2.27 10.51
CA ASN A 26 0.76 -3.54 10.32
C ASN A 26 1.53 -4.51 9.40
N ARG A 27 2.85 -4.29 9.21
CA ARG A 27 3.67 -5.07 8.26
C ARG A 27 3.60 -6.56 8.52
N GLU A 28 3.71 -6.99 9.78
CA GLU A 28 3.71 -8.42 10.14
C GLU A 28 2.35 -9.09 9.88
N LEU A 29 1.26 -8.37 10.17
CA LEU A 29 -0.11 -8.80 9.89
C LEU A 29 -0.29 -9.00 8.37
N LEU A 30 0.10 -8.01 7.58
CA LEU A 30 0.00 -8.08 6.11
C LEU A 30 0.83 -9.23 5.53
N VAL A 31 2.06 -9.40 5.99
CA VAL A 31 2.96 -10.49 5.54
C VAL A 31 2.41 -11.88 5.87
N THR A 32 1.65 -12.00 6.97
CA THR A 32 1.09 -13.28 7.41
C THR A 32 -0.21 -13.62 6.69
N HIS A 33 -1.04 -12.62 6.40
CA HIS A 33 -2.38 -12.82 5.85
C HIS A 33 -2.47 -12.69 4.32
N ILE A 34 -1.53 -11.99 3.67
CA ILE A 34 -1.48 -11.91 2.20
C ILE A 34 -0.90 -13.20 1.64
N ARG A 35 -1.76 -14.01 0.99
CA ARG A 35 -1.36 -15.27 0.35
C ARG A 35 -1.15 -15.13 -1.16
N ASN A 36 -1.97 -14.31 -1.82
CA ASN A 36 -1.88 -14.06 -3.25
C ASN A 36 -1.11 -12.76 -3.54
N THR A 37 0.19 -12.87 -3.85
CA THR A 37 1.03 -11.71 -4.19
C THR A 37 0.94 -11.32 -5.66
N GLN A 38 0.61 -12.27 -6.55
CA GLN A 38 0.54 -12.01 -7.99
C GLN A 38 -0.59 -11.04 -8.32
N CYS A 39 -1.73 -11.16 -7.67
CA CYS A 39 -2.85 -10.24 -7.87
C CYS A 39 -2.48 -8.79 -7.51
N LEU A 40 -1.70 -8.60 -6.43
CA LEU A 40 -1.19 -7.27 -6.05
C LEU A 40 -0.24 -6.71 -7.11
N VAL A 41 0.73 -7.52 -7.55
CA VAL A 41 1.73 -7.09 -8.53
C VAL A 41 1.10 -6.77 -9.89
N ASP A 42 0.16 -7.59 -10.38
CA ASP A 42 -0.55 -7.33 -11.65
C ASP A 42 -1.29 -6.00 -11.60
N ASN A 43 -2.02 -5.74 -10.51
CA ASN A 43 -2.77 -4.50 -10.35
C ASN A 43 -1.86 -3.28 -10.19
N LEU A 44 -0.73 -3.42 -9.50
CA LEU A 44 0.27 -2.34 -9.38
C LEU A 44 0.94 -2.05 -10.73
N LEU A 45 1.25 -3.08 -11.53
CA LEU A 45 1.77 -2.93 -12.90
C LEU A 45 0.75 -2.27 -13.82
N LYS A 46 -0.52 -2.71 -13.78
CA LYS A 46 -1.61 -2.18 -14.62
C LYS A 46 -1.88 -0.70 -14.45
N ASN A 47 -1.61 -0.18 -13.25
CA ASN A 47 -1.83 1.22 -12.89
C ASN A 47 -0.53 2.04 -12.94
N ASP A 48 0.52 1.50 -13.56
CA ASP A 48 1.85 2.11 -13.74
C ASP A 48 2.57 2.46 -12.43
N TYR A 49 2.17 1.84 -11.31
CA TYR A 49 2.81 2.03 -10.01
C TYR A 49 4.08 1.20 -9.86
N PHE A 50 4.06 -0.01 -10.40
CA PHE A 50 5.23 -0.88 -10.51
C PHE A 50 5.72 -0.91 -11.95
N SER A 51 7.04 -0.98 -12.13
CA SER A 51 7.66 -1.32 -13.40
C SER A 51 7.85 -2.84 -13.52
N ALA A 52 8.19 -3.31 -14.72
CA ALA A 52 8.57 -4.72 -14.92
C ALA A 52 9.73 -5.13 -14.00
N GLU A 53 10.71 -4.25 -13.79
CA GLU A 53 11.81 -4.47 -12.86
C GLU A 53 11.33 -4.66 -11.41
N ASP A 54 10.40 -3.83 -10.94
CA ASP A 54 9.81 -3.96 -9.60
C ASP A 54 9.14 -5.34 -9.43
N ALA A 55 8.43 -5.81 -10.45
CA ALA A 55 7.78 -7.12 -10.46
C ALA A 55 8.80 -8.27 -10.49
N GLU A 56 9.89 -8.15 -11.26
CA GLU A 56 10.98 -9.13 -11.27
C GLU A 56 11.69 -9.21 -9.91
N ILE A 57 11.93 -8.07 -9.26
CA ILE A 57 12.52 -7.99 -7.92
C ILE A 57 11.64 -8.72 -6.90
N VAL A 58 10.33 -8.52 -6.95
CA VAL A 58 9.39 -9.26 -6.09
C VAL A 58 9.41 -10.74 -6.45
N CYS A 59 9.37 -11.10 -7.74
CA CYS A 59 9.37 -12.48 -8.20
C CYS A 59 10.61 -13.26 -7.73
N ALA A 60 11.77 -12.59 -7.68
CA ALA A 60 13.04 -13.15 -7.22
C ALA A 60 13.06 -13.50 -5.72
N CYS A 61 12.10 -13.04 -4.91
CA CYS A 61 12.02 -13.40 -3.50
C CYS A 61 11.67 -14.90 -3.33
N PRO A 62 12.37 -15.64 -2.45
CA PRO A 62 12.27 -17.10 -2.37
C PRO A 62 10.97 -17.59 -1.73
N THR A 63 10.36 -16.81 -0.86
CA THR A 63 9.15 -17.20 -0.12
C THR A 63 8.02 -16.19 -0.31
N GLN A 64 6.77 -16.64 -0.18
CA GLN A 64 5.60 -15.75 -0.21
C GLN A 64 5.69 -14.60 0.81
N PRO A 65 6.02 -14.81 2.11
CA PRO A 65 6.14 -13.70 3.04
C PRO A 65 7.27 -12.73 2.66
N ASP A 66 8.38 -13.20 2.09
CA ASP A 66 9.42 -12.30 1.58
C ASP A 66 8.95 -11.47 0.40
N LYS A 67 8.15 -12.04 -0.52
CA LYS A 67 7.50 -11.30 -1.59
C LYS A 67 6.59 -10.20 -1.05
N VAL A 68 5.74 -10.50 -0.06
CA VAL A 68 4.88 -9.50 0.57
C VAL A 68 5.71 -8.40 1.23
N ARG A 69 6.75 -8.76 1.98
CA ARG A 69 7.66 -7.78 2.58
C ARG A 69 8.27 -6.87 1.51
N LYS A 70 8.65 -7.42 0.36
CA LYS A 70 9.25 -6.66 -0.74
C LYS A 70 8.26 -5.75 -1.43
N ILE A 71 7.03 -6.22 -1.68
CA ILE A 71 5.93 -5.39 -2.22
C ILE A 71 5.68 -4.21 -1.30
N LEU A 72 5.53 -4.44 0.01
CA LEU A 72 5.30 -3.38 0.99
C LEU A 72 6.45 -2.36 1.01
N ASP A 73 7.70 -2.82 0.86
CA ASP A 73 8.88 -1.95 0.80
C ASP A 73 8.84 -1.02 -0.42
N LEU A 74 8.53 -1.58 -1.59
CA LEU A 74 8.42 -0.84 -2.84
C LEU A 74 7.25 0.15 -2.80
N VAL A 75 6.07 -0.29 -2.37
CA VAL A 75 4.88 0.56 -2.24
C VAL A 75 5.16 1.75 -1.32
N GLN A 76 5.76 1.52 -0.15
CA GLN A 76 6.14 2.59 0.78
C GLN A 76 7.21 3.53 0.18
N SER A 77 8.16 2.99 -0.59
CA SER A 77 9.20 3.79 -1.24
C SER A 77 8.68 4.65 -2.40
N LYS A 78 7.57 4.27 -3.05
CA LYS A 78 6.99 5.02 -4.18
C LYS A 78 6.19 6.23 -3.70
N GLY A 79 5.65 6.19 -2.49
CA GLY A 79 4.94 7.31 -1.88
C GLY A 79 3.54 6.96 -1.38
N GLU A 80 2.85 7.99 -0.91
CA GLU A 80 1.55 7.83 -0.24
C GLU A 80 0.45 7.37 -1.19
N GLU A 81 0.41 7.91 -2.41
CA GLU A 81 -0.61 7.55 -3.40
C GLU A 81 -0.60 6.04 -3.70
N VAL A 82 0.60 5.45 -3.82
CA VAL A 82 0.74 4.01 -4.08
C VAL A 82 0.33 3.19 -2.86
N SER A 83 0.63 3.69 -1.67
CA SER A 83 0.23 3.07 -0.39
C SER A 83 -1.29 3.09 -0.19
N GLU A 84 -1.93 4.20 -0.55
CA GLU A 84 -3.39 4.33 -0.57
C GLU A 84 -4.01 3.37 -1.58
N PHE A 85 -3.50 3.33 -2.81
CA PHE A 85 -3.99 2.40 -3.82
C PHE A 85 -3.81 0.93 -3.40
N PHE A 86 -2.71 0.60 -2.72
CA PHE A 86 -2.50 -0.74 -2.18
C PHE A 86 -3.57 -1.15 -1.16
N LEU A 87 -3.93 -0.25 -0.24
CA LEU A 87 -5.04 -0.50 0.71
C LEU A 87 -6.38 -0.66 0.00
N TYR A 88 -6.63 0.16 -1.03
CA TYR A 88 -7.81 0.03 -1.87
C TYR A 88 -7.87 -1.32 -2.60
N LEU A 89 -6.73 -1.84 -3.09
CA LEU A 89 -6.66 -3.17 -3.68
C LEU A 89 -7.05 -4.26 -2.69
N LEU A 90 -6.53 -4.20 -1.46
CA LEU A 90 -6.87 -5.16 -0.40
C LEU A 90 -8.37 -5.13 -0.07
N GLN A 91 -8.97 -3.94 -0.08
CA GLN A 91 -10.40 -3.75 0.13
C GLN A 91 -11.26 -4.26 -1.03
N GLN A 92 -10.87 -3.98 -2.28
CA GLN A 92 -11.61 -4.45 -3.46
C GLN A 92 -11.50 -5.95 -3.65
N LEU A 93 -10.35 -6.53 -3.31
CA LEU A 93 -10.08 -7.96 -3.37
C LEU A 93 -10.34 -8.63 -2.02
N ALA A 94 -11.35 -8.15 -1.29
CA ALA A 94 -11.68 -8.64 0.04
C ALA A 94 -12.01 -10.14 0.08
N ASP A 95 -12.30 -10.78 -1.04
CA ASP A 95 -12.48 -12.23 -1.12
C ASP A 95 -11.13 -12.97 -1.03
N ALA A 96 -10.15 -12.55 -1.82
CA ALA A 96 -8.78 -13.07 -1.77
C ALA A 96 -8.05 -12.71 -0.46
N TYR A 97 -8.46 -11.63 0.20
CA TYR A 97 -7.89 -11.14 1.46
C TYR A 97 -8.91 -11.09 2.59
N VAL A 98 -9.77 -12.10 2.70
CA VAL A 98 -10.84 -12.15 3.72
C VAL A 98 -10.32 -11.96 5.15
N ASP A 99 -9.12 -12.48 5.45
CA ASP A 99 -8.48 -12.34 6.75
C ASP A 99 -8.11 -10.88 7.10
N LEU A 100 -7.96 -10.01 6.10
CA LEU A 100 -7.63 -8.60 6.29
C LEU A 100 -8.87 -7.70 6.45
N ARG A 101 -10.08 -8.21 6.15
CA ARG A 101 -11.33 -7.46 6.33
C ARG A 101 -11.50 -6.82 7.71
N PRO A 102 -11.33 -7.52 8.85
CA PRO A 102 -11.50 -6.91 10.16
C PRO A 102 -10.52 -5.75 10.36
N TRP A 103 -9.27 -5.93 9.95
CA TRP A 103 -8.26 -4.88 10.02
C TRP A 103 -8.61 -3.67 9.15
N LEU A 104 -9.05 -3.87 7.90
CA LEU A 104 -9.48 -2.80 7.00
C LEU A 104 -10.68 -2.00 7.55
N LEU A 105 -11.59 -2.67 8.28
CA LEU A 105 -12.71 -2.02 8.95
C LEU A 105 -12.27 -1.20 10.17
N GLU A 106 -11.32 -1.71 10.96
CA GLU A 106 -10.80 -1.02 12.15
C GLU A 106 -10.05 0.27 11.81
N ILE A 107 -9.27 0.26 10.73
CA ILE A 107 -8.51 1.44 10.28
C ILE A 107 -9.42 2.53 9.67
N GLY A 108 -10.68 2.20 9.36
CA GLY A 108 -11.64 3.13 8.74
C GLY A 108 -11.18 3.68 7.39
N PHE A 109 -10.40 2.90 6.64
CA PHE A 109 -9.79 3.35 5.39
C PHE A 109 -10.87 3.71 4.36
N SER A 110 -10.71 4.88 3.74
CA SER A 110 -11.59 5.38 2.70
C SER A 110 -10.74 5.88 1.53
N PRO A 111 -10.84 5.27 0.33
CA PRO A 111 -10.03 5.66 -0.81
C PRO A 111 -10.44 7.04 -1.36
N SER A 112 -9.49 7.82 -1.82
CA SER A 112 -9.75 9.07 -2.55
C SER A 112 -10.40 8.82 -3.91
N LEU A 113 -11.01 9.85 -4.50
CA LEU A 113 -11.63 9.78 -5.83
C LEU A 113 -10.64 9.37 -6.94
N LEU A 114 -9.36 9.76 -6.79
CA LEU A 114 -8.29 9.39 -7.71
C LEU A 114 -8.03 7.88 -7.66
N THR A 115 -7.92 7.33 -6.46
CA THR A 115 -7.75 5.90 -6.20
C THR A 115 -8.95 5.08 -6.65
N GLN A 116 -10.17 5.57 -6.41
CA GLN A 116 -11.40 4.89 -6.85
C GLN A 116 -11.54 4.83 -8.37
N SER A 117 -10.92 5.77 -9.10
CA SER A 117 -10.92 5.78 -10.57
C SER A 117 -9.95 4.76 -11.17
N LYS A 118 -9.11 4.12 -10.35
CA LYS A 118 -8.11 3.13 -10.79
C LYS A 118 -8.76 1.77 -11.05
N VAL A 119 -8.17 1.01 -11.98
CA VAL A 119 -8.70 -0.29 -12.37
C VAL A 119 -8.19 -1.35 -11.41
N VAL A 120 -9.11 -2.10 -10.81
CA VAL A 120 -8.80 -3.28 -9.99
C VAL A 120 -9.34 -4.52 -10.68
N VAL A 121 -8.45 -5.44 -11.06
CA VAL A 121 -8.79 -6.71 -11.68
C VAL A 121 -8.56 -7.82 -10.67
N ASN A 122 -9.61 -8.60 -10.38
CA ASN A 122 -9.46 -9.84 -9.66
C ASN A 122 -8.82 -10.89 -10.58
N THR A 123 -7.54 -11.15 -10.38
CA THR A 123 -6.76 -12.16 -11.10
C THR A 123 -6.58 -13.43 -10.28
N ASP A 124 -7.42 -13.66 -9.27
CA ASP A 124 -7.38 -14.88 -8.47
C ASP A 124 -7.80 -16.09 -9.32
N PRO A 125 -6.94 -17.12 -9.46
CA PRO A 125 -7.21 -18.26 -10.32
C PRO A 125 -8.23 -19.27 -9.73
N ASP A 126 -8.65 -19.13 -8.47
CA ASP A 126 -9.53 -20.09 -7.78
C ASP A 126 -11.04 -19.74 -7.91
N SER A 127 -11.39 -18.63 -8.59
CA SER A 127 -12.78 -18.21 -8.82
C SER A 127 -13.45 -18.83 -10.07
N ALA A 128 -13.01 -20.01 -10.53
CA ALA A 128 -13.54 -20.71 -11.71
C ALA A 128 -14.25 -22.03 -11.36
#